data_AF-A0A1C5EUY2-F1
#
_entry.id   AF-A0A1C5EUY2-F1
#
_cell.length_a   1.000
_cell.length_b   1.000
_cell.length_c   1.000
_cell.angle_alpha   90.00
_cell.angle_beta   90.00
_cell.angle_gamma   90.00
#
_symmetry.space_group_name_H-M   'P 1'
#
loop_
_entity.id
_entity.type
_entity.pdbx_description
1 polymer ?
#
loop_
_entity_poly.entity_id
_entity_poly.type
_entity_poly.pdbx_seq_one_letter_code
_entity_poly.pdbx_strand_id
1 'polypeptide(L)' 'MGESRRVLIAADKFKGSLTAVQVAERVTAGLRRVVPDLVVEALPVA' A
#
# COMPACT_ATOMS: atom_id res chain seq x y z
N MET A 1 -23.54 -6.73 -6.16
CA MET A 1 -22.08 -6.61 -6.30
C MET A 1 -21.59 -5.74 -5.17
N GLY A 2 -20.90 -6.29 -4.18
CA GLY A 2 -20.42 -5.52 -3.03
C GLY A 2 -19.35 -4.53 -3.49
N GLU A 3 -19.41 -3.28 -3.03
CA GLU A 3 -18.39 -2.28 -3.35
C GLU A 3 -17.01 -2.77 -2.89
N SER A 4 -16.06 -2.83 -3.82
CA SER A 4 -14.66 -3.08 -3.48
C SER A 4 -14.15 -1.91 -2.63
N ARG A 5 -13.67 -2.22 -1.42
CA ARG A 5 -13.03 -1.22 -0.55
C ARG A 5 -11.78 -0.65 -1.23
N ARG A 6 -11.54 0.65 -1.08
CA ARG A 6 -10.40 1.36 -1.68
C ARG A 6 -9.51 1.96 -0.61
N VAL A 7 -8.20 1.89 -0.81
CA VAL A 7 -7.18 2.45 0.09
C VAL A 7 -6.12 3.19 -0.73
N LEU A 8 -5.80 4.43 -0.32
CA LEU A 8 -4.62 5.15 -0.79
C LEU A 8 -3.49 4.96 0.23
N ILE A 9 -2.33 4.52 -0.22
CA ILE A 9 -1.13 4.41 0.60
C ILE A 9 -0.20 5.58 0.27
N ALA A 10 -0.19 6.58 1.14
CA ALA A 10 0.74 7.71 1.09
C ALA A 10 1.99 7.40 1.92
N ALA A 11 2.92 6.60 1.38
CA ALA A 11 4.07 6.10 2.12
C ALA A 11 5.26 7.08 2.10
N ASP A 12 5.95 7.21 3.23
CA ASP A 12 7.29 7.77 3.35
C ASP A 12 8.32 6.62 3.44
N LYS A 13 9.61 6.94 3.25
CA LYS A 13 10.73 6.02 3.41
C LYS A 13 11.03 5.72 4.87
N PHE A 14 11.53 4.51 5.12
CA PHE A 14 12.27 4.22 6.34
C PHE A 14 13.75 4.54 6.11
N LYS A 15 14.25 5.59 6.77
CA LYS A 15 15.63 6.07 6.62
C LYS A 15 16.64 4.93 6.86
N GLY A 16 17.51 4.70 5.86
CA GLY A 16 18.53 3.64 5.92
C GLY A 16 18.00 2.23 5.71
N SER A 17 16.73 2.06 5.32
CA SER A 17 16.10 0.74 5.15
C SER A 17 15.32 0.63 3.84
N LEU A 18 14.10 1.18 3.78
CA LEU A 18 13.20 1.03 2.64
C LEU A 18 12.86 2.38 2.04
N THR A 19 12.82 2.47 0.71
CA THR A 19 12.25 3.62 0.01
C THR A 19 10.73 3.69 0.23
N ALA A 20 10.13 4.85 -0.01
CA ALA A 20 8.67 5.03 0.08
C ALA A 20 7.91 4.02 -0.81
N VAL A 21 8.42 3.74 -2.01
CA VAL A 21 7.86 2.74 -2.94
C VAL A 21 7.89 1.34 -2.31
N GLN A 22 9.04 0.93 -1.75
CA GLN A 22 9.18 -0.38 -1.12
C GLN A 22 8.27 -0.55 0.11
N VAL A 23 8.06 0.53 0.86
CA VAL A 23 7.08 0.53 1.95
C VAL A 23 5.68 0.32 1.39
N ALA A 24 5.28 1.08 0.36
CA ALA A 24 3.96 0.95 -0.25
C ALA A 24 3.69 -0.45 -0.83
N GLU A 25 4.68 -1.07 -1.46
CA GLU A 25 4.60 -2.45 -1.98
C GLU A 25 4.36 -3.46 -0.85
N ARG A 26 5.11 -3.37 0.24
CA ARG A 26 4.99 -4.30 1.37
C ARG A 26 3.65 -4.14 2.10
N VAL A 27 3.18 -2.90 2.26
CA VAL A 27 1.85 -2.62 2.84
C VAL A 27 0.76 -3.17 1.92
N THR A 28 0.85 -2.93 0.61
CA THR A 28 -0.10 -3.47 -0.38
C THR A 28 -0.18 -4.99 -0.31
N ALA A 29 0.97 -5.67 -0.27
CA ALA A 29 1.03 -7.12 -0.13
C ALA A 29 0.39 -7.59 1.18
N GLY A 30 0.62 -6.87 2.29
CA GLY A 30 -0.01 -7.15 3.59
C GLY A 30 -1.53 -7.04 3.55
N LEU A 31 -2.04 -5.95 2.98
CA LEU A 31 -3.48 -5.71 2.87
C LEU A 31 -4.17 -6.76 2.00
N ARG A 32 -3.59 -7.09 0.83
CA ARG A 32 -4.17 -8.08 -0.09
C ARG A 32 -4.15 -9.52 0.44
N ARG A 33 -3.27 -9.84 1.39
CA ARG A 33 -3.33 -11.14 2.09
C ARG A 33 -4.61 -11.30 2.93
N VAL A 34 -5.18 -10.21 3.42
CA VAL A 34 -6.39 -10.22 4.28
C VAL A 34 -7.65 -9.91 3.48
N VAL A 35 -7.55 -8.96 2.54
CA VAL A 35 -8.65 -8.56 1.66
C VAL A 35 -8.17 -8.68 0.20
N PRO A 36 -8.34 -9.85 -0.44
CA PRO A 36 -7.80 -10.10 -1.78
C PRO A 36 -8.26 -9.11 -2.85
N ASP A 37 -9.54 -8.69 -2.79
CA ASP A 37 -10.15 -7.81 -3.77
C ASP A 37 -9.99 -6.31 -3.44
N LEU A 38 -9.07 -5.97 -2.52
CA LEU A 38 -8.83 -4.59 -2.12
C LEU A 38 -8.22 -3.80 -3.29
N VAL A 39 -8.86 -2.69 -3.65
CA VAL A 39 -8.32 -1.72 -4.58
C VAL A 39 -7.36 -0.83 -3.82
N VAL A 40 -6.09 -0.82 -4.25
CA VAL A 40 -5.02 -0.07 -3.60
C VAL A 40 -4.34 0.82 -4.62
N GLU A 41 -4.19 2.09 -4.25
CA GLU A 41 -3.39 3.07 -4.99
C GLU A 41 -2.23 3.51 -4.11
N ALA A 42 -1.01 3.56 -4.67
CA ALA A 42 0.18 3.97 -3.96
C ALA A 42 0.63 5.36 -4.43
N LEU A 43 0.84 6.26 -3.47
CA LEU A 43 1.35 7.61 -3.69
C LEU A 43 2.58 7.82 -2.78
N PRO A 44 3.78 7.40 -3.18
CA PRO A 44 5.00 7.68 -2.43
C PRO A 44 5.20 9.20 -2.30
N VAL A 45 5.48 9.70 -1.10
CA VAL A 45 5.56 11.16 -0.83
C VAL A 45 6.98 11.69 -0.60
N ALA A 46 8.02 10.84 -0.66
CA ALA A 46 9.39 11.18 -0.24
C ALA A 46 10.52 10.42 -0.95
#